data_AF-A0A645H720-F1
#
_entry.id   AF-A0A645H720-F1
#
_cell.length_a   1.000
_cell.length_b   1.000
_cell.length_c   1.000
_cell.angle_alpha   90.00
_cell.angle_beta   90.00
_cell.angle_gamma   90.00
#
_symmetry.space_group_name_H-M   'P 1'
#
loop_
_entity.id
_entity.type
_entity.pdbx_description
1 polymer ?
#
loop_
_entity_poly.entity_id
_entity_poly.type
_entity_poly.pdbx_seq_one_letter_code
_entity_poly.pdbx_strand_id
1 'polypeptide(L)' 'MISGVLGTNLTYRTEALKSRPWFYEVDVSKYIAYFIAALNHDVSVSLIIDPHEKVQNLLNKRMNAD' A
#
# COMPACT_ATOMS: atom_id res chain seq x y z
N MET A 1 10.55 -11.63 -18.16
CA MET A 1 10.08 -10.32 -18.69
C MET A 1 9.31 -9.63 -17.57
N ILE A 2 9.42 -8.29 -17.43
CA ILE A 2 8.74 -7.53 -16.36
C ILE A 2 7.35 -7.12 -16.85
N SER A 3 6.29 -7.41 -16.07
CA SER A 3 4.89 -7.14 -16.45
C SER A 3 4.36 -5.77 -15.99
N GLY A 4 5.08 -5.08 -15.12
CA GLY A 4 4.68 -3.78 -14.59
C GLY A 4 5.60 -3.27 -13.49
N VAL A 5 5.41 -2.01 -13.12
CA VAL A 5 6.14 -1.34 -12.03
C VAL A 5 5.12 -0.78 -11.05
N LEU A 6 5.26 -1.14 -9.77
CA LEU A 6 4.45 -0.61 -8.68
C LEU A 6 5.24 0.50 -7.99
N GLY A 7 4.65 1.69 -7.86
CA GLY A 7 5.28 2.84 -7.21
C GLY A 7 4.35 3.52 -6.21
N THR A 8 4.86 3.89 -5.04
CA THR A 8 4.05 4.55 -4.01
C THR A 8 3.78 6.02 -4.34
N ASN A 9 2.88 6.66 -3.59
CA ASN A 9 2.64 8.10 -3.63
C ASN A 9 3.48 8.94 -2.66
N LEU A 10 4.60 8.39 -2.17
CA LEU A 10 5.50 9.09 -1.24
C LEU A 10 6.48 10.05 -1.91
N THR A 11 6.54 10.05 -3.24
CA THR A 11 7.33 10.97 -4.02
C THR A 11 6.47 11.61 -5.11
N TYR A 12 6.89 12.80 -5.53
CA TYR A 12 6.27 13.46 -6.66
C TYR A 12 6.41 12.58 -7.93
N ARG A 13 5.32 12.48 -8.69
CA ARG A 13 5.24 11.70 -9.92
C ARG A 13 4.60 12.55 -11.00
N THR A 14 5.21 12.59 -12.16
CA THR A 14 4.69 13.33 -13.31
C THR A 14 3.44 12.66 -13.89
N GLU A 15 2.54 13.44 -14.48
CA GLU A 15 1.35 12.90 -15.17
C GLU A 15 1.73 11.94 -16.31
N ALA A 16 2.88 12.19 -16.96
CA ALA A 16 3.43 11.31 -17.99
C ALA A 16 3.86 9.93 -17.47
N LEU A 17 4.19 9.79 -16.18
CA LEU A 17 4.45 8.50 -15.54
C LEU A 17 3.15 7.83 -15.12
N LYS A 18 2.24 8.57 -14.48
CA LYS A 18 0.94 8.06 -14.01
C LYS A 18 0.08 7.50 -15.14
N SER A 19 0.19 8.07 -16.35
CA SER A 19 -0.54 7.62 -17.54
C SER A 19 0.06 6.39 -18.22
N ARG A 20 1.20 5.85 -17.76
CA ARG A 20 1.82 4.68 -18.39
C ARG A 20 1.02 3.41 -18.06
N PRO A 21 0.68 2.58 -19.05
CA PRO A 21 -0.14 1.38 -18.84
C PRO A 21 0.56 0.31 -17.98
N TRP A 22 1.89 0.38 -17.85
CA TRP A 22 2.68 -0.53 -17.02
C TRP A 22 2.93 0.00 -15.60
N PHE A 23 2.55 1.24 -15.30
CA PHE A 23 2.77 1.86 -14.00
C PHE A 23 1.51 1.74 -13.14
N TYR A 24 1.68 1.25 -11.92
CA TYR A 24 0.60 1.08 -10.97
C TYR A 24 0.90 1.91 -9.72
N GLU A 25 0.03 2.87 -9.44
CA GLU A 25 0.11 3.69 -8.24
C GLU A 25 -0.34 2.89 -7.01
N VAL A 26 0.52 2.85 -6.00
CA VAL A 26 0.24 2.24 -4.69
C VAL A 26 0.02 3.36 -3.67
N ASP A 27 -1.24 3.63 -3.36
CA ASP A 27 -1.60 4.64 -2.35
C ASP A 27 -1.25 4.15 -0.93
N VAL A 28 -0.41 4.92 -0.23
CA VAL A 28 -0.05 4.67 1.17
C VAL A 28 -0.56 5.75 2.12
N SER A 29 -1.49 6.62 1.69
CA SER A 29 -2.08 7.68 2.54
C SER A 29 -2.72 7.11 3.80
N LYS A 30 -3.31 5.91 3.73
CA LYS A 30 -3.84 5.19 4.90
C LYS A 30 -2.79 4.97 5.99
N TYR A 31 -1.57 4.60 5.61
CA TYR A 31 -0.48 4.35 6.56
C TYR A 31 0.01 5.66 7.18
N ILE A 32 0.09 6.74 6.39
CA ILE A 32 0.38 8.10 6.90
C ILE A 32 -0.66 8.52 7.94
N ALA A 33 -1.94 8.34 7.63
CA ALA A 33 -3.02 8.68 8.56
C ALA A 33 -2.91 7.90 9.88
N TYR A 34 -2.54 6.61 9.82
CA TYR A 34 -2.32 5.81 11.02
C TYR A 34 -1.10 6.27 11.82
N PHE A 35 0.01 6.67 11.18
CA PHE A 35 1.13 7.27 11.91
C PHE A 35 0.70 8.55 12.64
N ILE A 36 -0.05 9.43 11.97
CA ILE A 36 -0.56 10.68 12.59
C ILE A 36 -1.45 10.35 13.80
N ALA A 37 -2.40 9.43 13.63
CA ALA A 37 -3.29 9.03 14.72
C ALA A 37 -2.52 8.41 15.90
N ALA A 38 -1.56 7.53 15.61
CA ALA A 38 -0.79 6.86 16.65
C ALA A 38 0.05 7.84 17.47
N LEU A 39 0.72 8.78 16.80
CA LEU A 39 1.49 9.85 17.44
C LEU A 39 0.59 10.78 18.27
N ASN A 40 -0.60 11.14 17.77
CA ASN A 40 -1.52 12.04 18.47
C ASN A 40 -2.18 11.40 19.70
N HIS A 41 -2.33 10.07 19.72
CA HIS A 41 -2.95 9.33 20.83
C HIS A 41 -1.93 8.68 21.76
N ASP A 42 -0.63 8.93 21.57
CA ASP A 42 0.47 8.32 22.33
C ASP A 42 0.38 6.78 22.39
N VAL A 43 0.02 6.18 21.25
CA VAL A 43 -0.10 4.72 21.10
C VAL A 43 0.99 4.18 20.19
N SER A 44 1.34 2.90 20.38
CA SER A 44 2.37 2.24 19.57
C SER A 44 1.97 2.14 18.09
N VAL A 45 2.93 2.42 17.22
CA VAL A 45 2.83 2.30 15.77
C VAL A 45 2.99 0.84 15.30
N SER A 46 3.46 -0.07 16.16
CA SER A 46 3.76 -1.47 15.82
C SER A 46 2.56 -2.23 15.22
N LEU A 47 1.33 -1.90 15.62
CA LEU A 47 0.09 -2.50 15.11
C LEU A 47 -0.18 -2.17 13.63
N ILE A 48 0.47 -1.14 13.07
CA ILE A 48 0.33 -0.71 11.68
C ILE A 48 1.29 -1.48 10.75
N ILE A 49 2.37 -2.03 11.32
CA ILE A 49 3.52 -2.55 10.58
C ILE A 49 3.39 -4.06 10.30
N ASP A 50 2.38 -4.75 10.81
CA ASP A 50 2.19 -6.17 10.52
C ASP A 50 1.26 -6.39 9.29
N PRO A 51 1.80 -6.56 8.06
CA PRO A 51 1.00 -6.87 6.90
C PRO A 51 0.62 -8.35 6.82
N HIS A 52 1.08 -9.21 7.74
CA HIS A 52 0.98 -10.66 7.59
C HIS A 52 -0.48 -11.11 7.46
N GLU A 53 -1.35 -10.68 8.38
CA GLU A 53 -2.77 -10.99 8.32
C GLU A 53 -3.43 -10.47 7.03
N LYS A 54 -3.04 -9.28 6.58
CA LYS A 54 -3.58 -8.69 5.35
C LYS A 54 -3.19 -9.52 4.12
N VAL A 55 -1.94 -9.98 4.05
CA VAL A 55 -1.46 -10.84 2.97
C VAL A 55 -2.18 -12.19 3.00
N GLN A 56 -2.29 -12.83 4.18
CA GLN A 56 -3.03 -14.09 4.32
C GLN A 56 -4.48 -13.95 3.87
N ASN A 57 -5.16 -12.88 4.29
CA ASN A 57 -6.54 -12.60 3.87
C ASN A 57 -6.68 -12.41 2.35
N LEU A 58 -5.71 -11.77 1.70
CA LEU A 58 -5.70 -11.62 0.24
C LEU A 58 -5.46 -12.95 -0.49
N LEU A 59 -4.53 -13.78 0.01
CA LEU A 59 -4.26 -15.11 -0.53
C LEU A 59 -5.48 -16.01 -0.42
N ASN A 60 -6.10 -16.07 0.76
CA ASN A 60 -7.31 -16.85 1.01
C ASN A 60 -8.47 -16.41 0.10
N LYS A 61 -8.67 -15.09 -0.07
CA LYS A 61 -9.69 -14.57 -1.01
C LYS A 61 -9.43 -14.98 -2.45
N ARG A 62 -8.17 -15.01 -2.88
CA ARG A 62 -7.82 -15.45 -4.23
C ARG A 62 -8.01 -16.94 -4.42
N MET A 63 -7.63 -17.76 -3.44
CA MET A 63 -7.78 -19.22 -3.50
C MET A 63 -9.23 -19.69 -3.44
N ASN A 64 -10.12 -18.96 -2.75
CA ASN A 64 -11.53 -19.32 -2.61
C ASN A 64 -12.43 -18.71 -3.70
N ALA A 65 -11.87 -17.95 -4.63
CA ALA A 65 -12.59 -17.32 -5.75
C ALA A 65 -12.43 -18.11 -7.07
N ASP A 66 -11.69 -19.21 -7.06
CA ASP A 66 -11.60 -20.25 -8.10
C ASP A 66 -12.44 -21.47 -7.68
#